data_AF-X1MGA0-F1
#
_entry.id   AF-X1MGA0-F1
#
_cell.length_a   1.000
_cell.length_b   1.000
_cell.length_c   1.000
_cell.angle_alpha   90.00
_cell.angle_beta   90.00
_cell.angle_gamma   90.00
#
_symmetry.space_group_name_H-M   'P 1'
#
loop_
_entity.id
_entity.type
_entity.pdbx_description
1 polymer ?
#
loop_
_entity_poly.entity_id
_entity_poly.type
_entity_poly.pdbx_seq_one_letter_code
_entity_poly.pdbx_strand_id
1 'polypeptide(L)'
;MLNSKNKNFFLRFQIITRNWVYRAKPAPERGFAGFLITILIFAVMVGIAFSITTLTLGEHKISRNIIKSSQAYYIAEAGTEDALLRFFDDTKDLPSGTELPYEIPITINGETATATIYITDQPGHKKFIDSQGDVKERIRKVRAIVGVETTEASFHYGAQIGDGGLVMQNKAIVHGNVFS
;
A
#
# COMPACT_ATOMS: atom_id res chain seq x y z
N MET A 1 -16.03 76.97 -74.61
CA MET A 1 -15.20 75.75 -74.77
C MET A 1 -14.59 75.49 -73.39
N LEU A 2 -14.93 74.50 -72.56
CA LEU A 2 -15.18 73.05 -72.74
C LEU A 2 -16.60 72.63 -73.18
N ASN A 3 -16.65 71.44 -73.80
CA ASN A 3 -17.75 70.80 -74.50
C ASN A 3 -18.81 70.18 -73.55
N SER A 4 -20.08 70.53 -73.78
CA SER A 4 -21.28 70.06 -73.04
C SER A 4 -21.41 68.53 -72.92
N LYS A 5 -20.86 67.76 -73.88
CA LYS A 5 -20.92 66.29 -73.85
C LYS A 5 -20.16 65.63 -72.68
N ASN A 6 -19.16 66.30 -72.09
CA ASN A 6 -18.33 65.69 -71.04
C ASN A 6 -18.94 65.77 -69.62
N LYS A 7 -19.91 66.66 -69.40
CA LYS A 7 -20.55 66.82 -68.07
C LYS A 7 -21.47 65.64 -67.73
N ASN A 8 -22.15 65.07 -68.73
CA ASN A 8 -23.04 63.92 -68.55
C ASN A 8 -22.29 62.62 -68.25
N PHE A 9 -21.04 62.49 -68.72
CA PHE A 9 -20.19 61.33 -68.43
C PHE A 9 -19.70 61.35 -66.97
N PHE A 10 -19.25 62.51 -66.47
CA PHE A 10 -18.85 62.67 -65.07
C PHE A 10 -20.00 62.48 -64.08
N LEU A 11 -21.20 62.98 -64.39
CA LEU A 11 -22.39 62.79 -63.56
C LEU A 11 -22.84 61.31 -63.52
N ARG A 12 -22.75 60.58 -64.64
CA ARG A 12 -23.06 59.13 -64.66
C ARG A 12 -22.02 58.30 -63.91
N PHE A 13 -20.74 58.66 -63.98
CA PHE A 13 -19.69 57.97 -63.25
C PHE A 13 -19.82 58.17 -61.73
N GLN A 14 -20.22 59.37 -61.28
CA GLN A 14 -20.46 59.65 -59.86
C GLN A 14 -21.69 58.92 -59.30
N ILE A 15 -22.73 58.69 -60.11
CA ILE A 15 -23.92 57.92 -59.70
C ILE A 15 -23.59 56.42 -59.62
N ILE A 16 -22.73 55.91 -60.51
CA ILE A 16 -22.30 54.51 -60.49
C ILE A 16 -21.38 54.22 -59.29
N THR A 17 -20.47 55.12 -58.92
CA THR A 17 -19.58 54.91 -57.76
C THR A 17 -20.26 55.17 -56.41
N ARG A 18 -21.33 55.98 -56.35
CA ARG A 18 -22.07 56.22 -55.11
C ARG A 18 -23.01 55.08 -54.71
N ASN A 19 -23.39 54.21 -55.66
CA ASN A 19 -24.16 53.00 -55.36
C ASN A 19 -23.30 51.81 -54.89
N TRP A 20 -21.98 51.83 -55.11
CA TRP A 20 -21.07 50.77 -54.66
C TRP A 20 -20.67 50.87 -53.18
N VAL A 21 -20.94 52.00 -52.52
CA VAL A 21 -20.61 52.22 -51.10
C VAL A 21 -21.69 51.68 -50.16
N TYR A 22 -22.86 51.28 -50.67
CA TYR A 22 -23.86 50.52 -49.89
C TYR A 22 -23.58 49.01 -49.89
N ARG A 23 -22.30 48.64 -49.72
CA ARG A 23 -21.94 47.24 -49.41
C ARG A 23 -22.64 46.84 -48.12
N ALA A 24 -23.38 45.75 -48.19
CA ALA A 24 -24.12 45.12 -47.11
C ALA A 24 -23.36 45.21 -45.77
N LYS A 25 -24.01 45.76 -44.74
CA LYS A 25 -23.59 45.51 -43.36
C LYS A 25 -23.57 43.99 -43.19
N PRO A 26 -22.46 43.37 -42.73
CA PRO A 26 -22.46 41.93 -42.47
C PRO A 26 -23.62 41.64 -41.51
N ALA A 27 -24.46 40.65 -41.86
CA ALA A 27 -25.55 40.23 -41.00
C ALA A 27 -24.98 39.89 -39.62
N PRO A 28 -25.63 40.29 -38.52
CA PRO A 28 -25.08 40.05 -37.19
C PRO A 28 -24.93 38.54 -36.97
N GLU A 29 -23.69 38.05 -36.89
CA GLU A 29 -23.30 36.65 -36.73
C GLU A 29 -23.61 36.11 -35.31
N ARG A 30 -24.75 36.52 -34.73
CA ARG A 30 -25.19 36.18 -33.37
C ARG A 30 -25.27 34.67 -33.13
N GLY A 31 -25.59 33.89 -34.18
CA GLY A 31 -25.58 32.42 -34.11
C GLY A 31 -24.18 31.82 -34.03
N PHE A 32 -23.21 32.39 -34.75
CA PHE A 32 -21.82 31.94 -34.71
C PHE A 32 -21.15 32.25 -33.37
N ALA A 33 -21.41 33.44 -32.82
CA ALA A 33 -20.97 33.79 -31.48
C ALA A 33 -21.56 32.86 -30.40
N GLY A 34 -22.86 32.53 -30.50
CA GLY A 34 -23.50 31.57 -29.61
C GLY A 34 -22.86 30.17 -29.69
N PHE A 35 -22.59 29.69 -30.91
CA PHE A 35 -21.92 28.41 -31.12
C PHE A 35 -20.52 28.36 -30.50
N LEU A 36 -19.69 29.39 -30.72
CA LEU A 36 -18.36 29.48 -30.12
C LEU A 36 -18.41 29.49 -28.59
N ILE A 37 -19.35 30.23 -28.01
CA ILE A 37 -19.54 30.27 -26.54
C ILE A 37 -19.96 28.89 -26.03
N THR A 38 -20.86 28.18 -26.72
CA THR A 38 -21.26 26.83 -26.30
C THR A 38 -20.10 25.83 -26.37
N ILE A 39 -19.26 25.89 -27.40
CA ILE A 39 -18.06 25.04 -27.49
C ILE A 39 -17.08 25.39 -26.37
N LEU A 40 -16.89 26.68 -26.08
CA LEU A 40 -16.02 27.12 -25.00
C LEU A 40 -16.50 26.57 -23.64
N ILE A 41 -17.79 26.72 -23.34
CA ILE A 41 -18.38 26.21 -22.10
C ILE A 41 -18.26 24.68 -22.05
N PHE A 42 -18.54 23.99 -23.15
CA PHE A 42 -18.40 22.54 -23.23
C PHE A 42 -16.96 22.09 -22.99
N ALA A 43 -15.96 22.77 -23.58
CA ALA A 43 -14.55 22.47 -23.37
C ALA A 43 -14.14 22.64 -21.90
N VAL A 44 -14.62 23.71 -21.24
CA VAL A 44 -14.37 23.93 -19.81
C VAL A 44 -15.01 22.82 -18.96
N MET A 45 -16.25 22.43 -19.27
CA MET A 45 -16.94 21.34 -18.54
C MET A 45 -16.22 20.01 -18.68
N VAL A 46 -15.75 19.66 -19.88
CA VAL A 46 -14.95 18.44 -20.10
C VAL A 46 -13.62 18.51 -19.34
N GLY A 47 -12.96 19.68 -19.32
CA GLY A 47 -11.74 19.87 -18.55
C GLY A 47 -11.92 19.63 -17.05
N ILE A 48 -13.00 20.15 -16.48
CA ILE A 48 -13.35 19.93 -15.06
C ILE A 48 -13.67 18.46 -14.80
N ALA A 49 -14.47 17.82 -15.66
CA ALA A 49 -14.81 16.41 -15.52
C ALA A 49 -13.56 15.50 -15.56
N PHE A 50 -12.62 15.79 -16.46
CA PHE A 50 -11.36 15.05 -16.54
C PHE A 50 -10.51 15.24 -15.28
N SER A 51 -10.42 16.48 -14.78
CA SER A 51 -9.70 16.80 -13.53
C SER A 51 -10.25 16.07 -12.32
N ILE A 52 -11.58 15.97 -12.19
CA ILE A 52 -12.21 15.25 -11.08
C ILE A 52 -11.95 13.75 -11.21
N THR A 53 -12.03 13.22 -12.44
CA THR A 53 -11.83 11.79 -12.70
C THR A 53 -10.41 11.34 -12.34
N THR A 54 -9.38 12.11 -12.73
CA THR A 54 -7.99 11.77 -12.41
C THR A 54 -7.72 11.82 -10.90
N LEU A 55 -8.25 12.83 -10.21
CA LEU A 55 -8.16 12.92 -8.75
C LEU A 55 -8.83 11.73 -8.06
N THR A 56 -10.05 11.39 -8.49
CA THR A 56 -10.84 10.30 -7.89
C THR A 56 -10.17 8.95 -8.10
N LEU A 57 -9.58 8.69 -9.27
CA LEU A 57 -8.80 7.47 -9.53
C LEU A 57 -7.53 7.40 -8.66
N GLY A 58 -6.90 8.54 -8.39
CA GLY A 58 -5.78 8.63 -7.45
C GLY A 58 -6.19 8.24 -6.03
N GLU A 59 -7.26 8.85 -5.53
CA GLU A 59 -7.81 8.58 -4.20
C GLU A 59 -8.25 7.11 -4.04
N HIS A 60 -8.87 6.52 -5.06
CA HIS A 60 -9.21 5.10 -5.04
C HIS A 60 -7.98 4.19 -4.89
N LYS A 61 -6.86 4.50 -5.54
CA LYS A 61 -5.62 3.73 -5.40
C LYS A 61 -5.03 3.88 -3.99
N ILE A 62 -5.03 5.09 -3.45
CA ILE A 62 -4.55 5.38 -2.10
C ILE A 62 -5.38 4.63 -1.06
N SER A 63 -6.71 4.75 -1.14
CA SER A 63 -7.65 4.06 -0.25
C SER A 63 -7.47 2.55 -0.28
N ARG A 64 -7.37 1.95 -1.48
CA ARG A 64 -7.08 0.51 -1.61
C ARG A 64 -5.75 0.13 -0.98
N ASN A 65 -4.72 0.95 -1.14
CA ASN A 65 -3.42 0.69 -0.54
C ASN A 65 -3.49 0.75 0.99
N ILE A 66 -4.22 1.70 1.57
CA ILE A 66 -4.44 1.81 3.03
C ILE A 66 -5.16 0.56 3.55
N ILE A 67 -6.22 0.10 2.85
CA ILE A 67 -6.96 -1.10 3.25
C ILE A 67 -6.04 -2.33 3.22
N LYS A 68 -5.31 -2.55 2.11
CA LYS A 68 -4.39 -3.71 2.00
C LYS A 68 -3.26 -3.65 3.03
N SER A 69 -2.75 -2.45 3.29
CA SER A 69 -1.73 -2.24 4.30
C SER A 69 -2.23 -2.49 5.72
N SER A 70 -3.49 -2.14 6.02
CA SER A 70 -4.14 -2.44 7.30
C SER A 70 -4.39 -3.93 7.45
N GLN A 71 -4.81 -4.61 6.38
CA GLN A 71 -4.95 -6.08 6.37
C GLN A 71 -3.61 -6.76 6.70
N ALA A 72 -2.52 -6.35 6.04
CA ALA A 72 -1.19 -6.88 6.32
C ALA A 72 -0.75 -6.65 7.77
N TYR A 73 -1.12 -5.51 8.36
CA TYR A 73 -0.86 -5.24 9.77
C TYR A 73 -1.61 -6.21 10.69
N TYR A 74 -2.91 -6.42 10.48
CA TYR A 74 -3.69 -7.37 11.28
C TYR A 74 -3.21 -8.82 11.13
N ILE A 75 -2.71 -9.20 9.95
CA ILE A 75 -2.10 -10.52 9.74
C ILE A 75 -0.81 -10.66 10.52
N ALA A 76 0.03 -9.61 10.50
CA ALA A 76 1.25 -9.60 11.30
C ALA A 76 0.92 -9.72 12.79
N GLU A 77 -0.06 -8.96 13.28
CA GLU A 77 -0.53 -8.99 14.68
C GLU A 77 -1.06 -10.38 15.06
N ALA A 78 -1.98 -10.95 14.27
CA ALA A 78 -2.49 -12.30 14.48
C ALA A 78 -1.38 -13.36 14.48
N GLY A 79 -0.38 -13.23 13.60
CA GLY A 79 0.79 -14.11 13.60
C GLY A 79 1.66 -13.96 14.84
N THR A 80 1.84 -12.73 15.34
CA THR A 80 2.55 -12.48 16.61
C THR A 80 1.78 -13.05 17.80
N GLU A 81 0.46 -12.91 17.84
CA GLU A 81 -0.39 -13.46 18.90
C GLU A 81 -0.37 -15.00 18.90
N ASP A 82 -0.51 -15.65 17.74
CA ASP A 82 -0.40 -17.11 17.64
C ASP A 82 1.00 -17.59 18.08
N ALA A 83 2.05 -16.90 17.64
CA ALA A 83 3.42 -17.20 18.06
C ALA A 83 3.63 -17.01 19.57
N LEU A 84 3.09 -15.95 20.18
CA LEU A 84 3.13 -15.73 21.62
C LEU A 84 2.35 -16.79 22.38
N LEU A 85 1.17 -17.17 21.89
CA LEU A 85 0.36 -18.22 22.50
C LEU A 85 1.10 -19.56 22.53
N ARG A 86 1.76 -19.95 21.44
CA ARG A 86 2.60 -21.16 21.40
C ARG A 86 3.88 -21.02 22.22
N PHE A 87 4.41 -19.81 22.32
CA PHE A 87 5.63 -19.55 23.08
C PHE A 87 5.41 -19.73 24.59
N PHE A 88 4.24 -19.35 25.11
CA PHE A 88 3.93 -19.46 26.55
C PHE A 88 3.15 -20.71 26.94
N ASP A 89 2.57 -21.42 25.98
CA ASP A 89 1.79 -22.63 26.23
C ASP A 89 2.58 -23.86 25.78
N ASP A 90 3.25 -24.51 26.72
CA ASP A 90 4.08 -25.70 26.49
C ASP A 90 3.30 -26.91 25.93
N THR A 91 1.96 -26.85 25.91
CA THR A 91 1.12 -27.90 25.29
C THR A 91 0.93 -27.70 23.78
N LYS A 92 1.32 -26.53 23.26
CA LYS A 92 1.16 -26.18 21.85
C LYS A 92 2.48 -26.30 21.12
N ASP A 93 2.61 -27.36 20.35
CA ASP A 93 3.74 -27.50 19.45
C ASP A 93 3.75 -26.39 18.38
N LEU A 94 4.96 -26.04 17.95
CA LEU A 94 5.13 -25.37 16.66
C LEU A 94 4.45 -26.21 15.56
N PRO A 95 3.93 -25.58 14.49
CA PRO A 95 3.37 -26.32 13.36
C PRO A 95 4.31 -27.47 12.96
N SER A 96 3.79 -28.70 12.91
CA SER A 96 4.64 -29.89 12.80
C SER A 96 5.56 -29.82 11.58
N GLY A 97 6.87 -29.96 11.81
CA GLY A 97 7.88 -29.99 10.75
C GLY A 97 8.43 -28.63 10.30
N THR A 98 8.12 -27.53 10.99
CA THR A 98 8.65 -26.21 10.61
C THR A 98 9.93 -25.85 11.36
N GLU A 99 11.02 -25.70 10.62
CA GLU A 99 12.17 -24.88 11.05
C GLU A 99 11.77 -23.40 11.03
N LEU A 100 12.42 -22.56 11.84
CA LEU A 100 12.23 -21.12 11.77
C LEU A 100 12.89 -20.58 10.49
N PRO A 101 12.24 -19.65 9.75
CA PRO A 101 10.91 -19.10 9.98
C PRO A 101 9.79 -20.04 9.51
N TYR A 102 8.65 -19.98 10.19
CA TYR A 102 7.44 -20.69 9.76
C TYR A 102 6.35 -19.74 9.26
N GLU A 103 5.47 -20.25 8.41
CA GLU A 103 4.41 -19.48 7.77
C GLU A 103 3.03 -19.95 8.21
N ILE A 104 2.14 -18.98 8.45
CA ILE A 104 0.72 -19.22 8.73
C ILE A 104 -0.09 -18.58 7.61
N PRO A 105 -0.79 -19.37 6.78
CA PRO A 105 -1.76 -18.81 5.84
C PRO A 105 -3.00 -18.36 6.60
N ILE A 106 -3.40 -17.11 6.40
CA ILE A 106 -4.59 -16.49 6.98
C ILE A 106 -5.49 -16.03 5.84
N THR A 107 -6.72 -16.52 5.80
CA THR A 107 -7.71 -16.10 4.78
C THR A 107 -8.58 -14.96 5.32
N ILE A 108 -8.53 -13.81 4.66
CA ILE A 108 -9.36 -12.64 4.97
C ILE A 108 -10.22 -12.31 3.75
N ASN A 109 -11.54 -12.32 3.91
CA ASN A 109 -12.50 -12.05 2.83
C ASN A 109 -12.26 -12.88 1.55
N GLY A 110 -11.84 -14.14 1.70
CA GLY A 110 -11.56 -15.05 0.58
C GLY A 110 -10.20 -14.85 -0.11
N GLU A 111 -9.38 -13.89 0.32
CA GLU A 111 -7.98 -13.77 -0.09
C GLU A 111 -7.08 -14.42 0.96
N THR A 112 -6.23 -15.36 0.55
CA THR A 112 -5.19 -15.94 1.42
C THR A 112 -3.99 -15.00 1.43
N ALA A 113 -3.56 -14.65 2.63
CA ALA A 113 -2.38 -13.88 2.92
C ALA A 113 -1.52 -14.66 3.92
N THR A 114 -0.24 -14.29 4.04
CA THR A 114 0.72 -15.08 4.83
C THR A 114 1.29 -14.23 5.95
N ALA A 115 1.32 -14.80 7.16
CA ALA A 115 2.16 -14.34 8.26
C ALA A 115 3.42 -15.20 8.31
N THR A 116 4.59 -14.59 8.23
CA THR A 116 5.89 -15.27 8.38
C THR A 116 6.49 -14.91 9.74
N ILE A 117 6.76 -15.90 10.58
CA ILE A 117 7.20 -15.73 11.96
C ILE A 117 8.68 -16.07 12.10
N TYR A 118 9.42 -15.19 12.78
CA TYR A 118 10.81 -15.38 13.17
C TYR A 118 10.91 -15.30 14.69
N ILE A 119 11.63 -16.24 15.31
CA ILE A 119 11.96 -16.20 16.73
C ILE A 119 13.47 -16.14 16.85
N THR A 120 14.00 -15.09 17.47
CA THR A 120 15.45 -14.88 17.60
C THR A 120 15.82 -14.65 19.06
N ASP A 121 16.88 -15.32 19.52
CA ASP A 121 17.45 -15.12 20.84
C ASP A 121 18.21 -13.78 20.92
N GLN A 122 18.04 -13.08 22.03
CA GLN A 122 18.64 -11.77 22.28
C GLN A 122 19.32 -11.75 23.66
N PRO A 123 20.43 -11.01 23.82
CA PRO A 123 21.09 -10.87 25.12
C PRO A 123 20.15 -10.42 26.24
N GLY A 124 20.40 -10.92 27.45
CA GLY A 124 19.62 -10.59 28.64
C GLY A 124 18.32 -11.39 28.76
N HIS A 125 18.35 -12.67 28.38
CA HIS A 125 17.21 -13.60 28.46
C HIS A 125 15.96 -13.06 27.76
N LYS A 126 16.14 -12.46 26.57
CA LYS A 126 15.04 -11.94 25.76
C LYS A 126 14.92 -12.74 24.49
N LYS A 127 13.69 -12.90 24.01
CA LYS A 127 13.41 -13.42 22.67
C LYS A 127 12.62 -12.39 21.89
N PHE A 128 12.98 -12.21 20.63
CA PHE A 128 12.23 -11.41 19.68
C PHE A 128 11.35 -12.33 18.86
N ILE A 129 10.05 -12.04 18.84
CA ILE A 129 9.07 -12.70 17.99
C ILE A 129 8.65 -11.67 16.95
N ASP A 130 9.19 -11.81 15.75
CA ASP A 130 8.88 -10.98 14.59
C ASP A 130 7.84 -11.69 13.73
N SER A 131 6.73 -11.02 13.43
CA SER A 131 5.74 -11.50 12.46
C SER A 131 5.67 -10.54 11.30
N GLN A 132 5.74 -11.07 10.09
CA GLN A 132 5.63 -10.34 8.84
C GLN A 132 4.33 -10.74 8.13
N GLY A 133 3.36 -9.84 8.08
CA GLY A 133 2.16 -10.00 7.27
C GLY A 133 2.37 -9.47 5.86
N ASP A 134 2.04 -10.27 4.84
CA ASP A 134 2.06 -9.88 3.43
C ASP A 134 0.68 -10.00 2.79
N VAL A 135 0.17 -8.87 2.29
CA VAL A 135 -1.04 -8.83 1.44
C VAL A 135 -0.70 -8.18 0.11
N LYS A 136 -0.56 -8.99 -0.95
CA LYS A 136 -0.24 -8.51 -2.31
C LYS A 136 0.97 -7.57 -2.31
N GLU A 137 2.09 -7.98 -1.72
CA GLU A 137 3.34 -7.21 -1.60
C GLU A 137 3.25 -6.00 -0.67
N ARG A 138 2.19 -5.88 0.13
CA ARG A 138 2.09 -4.86 1.18
C ARG A 138 2.54 -5.55 2.45
N ILE A 139 3.76 -5.23 2.86
CA ILE A 139 4.42 -5.89 3.97
C ILE A 139 4.30 -5.02 5.22
N ARG A 140 3.83 -5.61 6.32
CA ARG A 140 3.85 -5.02 7.66
C ARG A 140 4.54 -5.96 8.63
N LYS A 141 5.29 -5.39 9.57
CA LYS A 141 6.07 -6.13 10.56
C LYS A 141 5.65 -5.70 11.95
N VAL A 142 5.42 -6.68 12.81
CA VAL A 142 5.13 -6.49 14.23
C VAL A 142 6.13 -7.32 15.01
N ARG A 143 6.68 -6.74 16.08
CA ARG A 143 7.64 -7.41 16.95
C ARG A 143 7.12 -7.43 18.38
N ALA A 144 7.07 -8.61 18.97
CA ALA A 144 6.97 -8.77 20.42
C ALA A 144 8.36 -9.06 21.00
N ILE A 145 8.63 -8.49 22.18
CA ILE A 145 9.84 -8.76 22.94
C ILE A 145 9.40 -9.47 24.22
N VAL A 146 9.83 -10.72 24.36
CA VAL A 146 9.50 -11.55 25.52
C VAL A 146 10.72 -11.66 26.41
N GLY A 147 10.57 -11.33 27.69
CA GLY A 147 11.55 -11.63 28.73
C GLY A 147 11.30 -13.02 29.27
N VAL A 148 12.36 -13.83 29.35
CA VAL A 148 12.33 -15.18 29.93
C VAL A 148 13.10 -15.11 31.24
N GLU A 149 12.39 -14.97 32.36
CA GLU A 149 13.01 -15.09 33.67
C GLU A 149 12.95 -16.55 34.10
N THR A 150 14.07 -17.26 34.04
CA THR A 150 14.17 -18.59 34.63
C THR A 150 14.34 -18.42 36.13
N THR A 151 13.25 -18.50 36.89
CA THR A 151 13.27 -18.42 38.36
C THR A 151 13.91 -19.66 38.99
N GLU A 152 13.90 -20.80 38.29
CA GLU A 152 14.55 -22.04 38.71
C GLU A 152 15.25 -22.68 37.51
N ALA A 153 16.59 -22.68 37.50
CA ALA A 153 17.33 -23.55 36.61
C ALA A 153 17.15 -24.99 37.11
N SER A 154 16.19 -25.71 36.54
CA SER A 154 16.00 -27.14 36.81
C SER A 154 17.06 -27.93 36.05
N PHE A 155 18.11 -28.33 36.76
CA PHE A 155 19.12 -29.20 36.19
C PHE A 155 18.76 -30.66 36.45
N HIS A 156 18.47 -31.40 35.38
CA HIS A 156 18.21 -32.83 35.46
C HIS A 156 19.49 -33.60 35.20
N TYR A 157 20.20 -33.97 36.26
CA TYR A 157 21.37 -34.85 36.20
C TYR A 157 21.15 -36.11 37.02
N GLY A 158 21.72 -37.22 36.53
CA GLY A 158 21.80 -38.48 37.28
C GLY A 158 22.79 -38.37 38.45
N ALA A 159 23.82 -37.51 38.32
CA ALA A 159 24.72 -37.13 39.41
C ALA A 159 25.37 -35.76 39.15
N GLN A 160 25.45 -34.92 40.18
CA GLN A 160 26.26 -33.69 40.20
C GLN A 160 27.45 -33.90 41.15
N ILE A 161 28.67 -33.76 40.63
CA ILE A 161 29.90 -34.11 41.33
C ILE A 161 30.71 -32.84 41.57
N GLY A 162 30.96 -32.51 42.83
CA GLY A 162 31.87 -31.40 43.18
C GLY A 162 33.31 -31.86 43.35
N ASP A 163 34.10 -31.02 44.03
CA ASP A 163 35.46 -31.37 44.43
C ASP A 163 35.47 -32.62 45.31
N GLY A 164 36.07 -33.69 44.79
CA GLY A 164 36.04 -35.03 45.39
C GLY A 164 35.76 -36.14 44.37
N GLY A 165 35.19 -35.79 43.21
CA GLY A 165 34.99 -36.73 42.11
C GLY A 165 33.91 -37.79 42.38
N LEU A 166 33.68 -38.66 41.38
CA LEU A 166 32.77 -39.79 41.50
C LEU A 166 33.58 -41.09 41.50
N VAL A 167 33.52 -41.81 42.62
CA VAL A 167 34.10 -43.15 42.74
C VAL A 167 32.96 -44.16 42.79
N MET A 168 32.85 -44.96 41.72
CA MET A 168 31.87 -46.05 41.65
C MET A 168 32.52 -47.39 41.96
N GLN A 169 31.87 -48.21 42.79
CA GLN A 169 32.28 -49.59 43.07
C GLN A 169 31.45 -50.59 42.24
N ASN A 170 31.91 -51.84 42.21
CA ASN A 170 31.48 -52.89 41.28
C ASN A 170 29.93 -52.98 41.12
N LYS A 171 29.44 -52.74 39.88
CA LYS A 171 28.04 -52.72 39.42
C LYS A 171 27.18 -51.49 39.75
N ALA A 172 27.74 -50.38 40.23
CA ALA A 172 26.99 -49.12 40.28
C ALA A 172 26.74 -48.57 38.86
N ILE A 173 25.51 -48.13 38.58
CA ILE A 173 25.09 -47.60 37.28
C ILE A 173 24.35 -46.27 37.54
N VAL A 174 24.79 -45.20 36.87
CA VAL A 174 24.06 -43.93 36.85
C VAL A 174 23.16 -43.91 35.62
N HIS A 175 21.85 -43.83 35.84
CA HIS A 175 20.87 -43.64 34.79
C HIS A 175 20.61 -42.15 34.60
N GLY A 176 21.39 -41.51 33.73
CA GLY A 176 21.27 -40.08 33.42
C GLY A 176 22.61 -39.42 33.17
N ASN A 177 22.58 -38.11 32.97
CA ASN A 177 23.78 -37.33 32.69
C ASN A 177 24.59 -37.11 33.97
N VAL A 178 25.91 -37.20 33.88
CA VAL A 178 26.84 -36.91 34.97
C VAL A 178 27.54 -35.60 34.68
N PHE A 179 27.39 -34.62 35.58
CA PHE A 179 28.01 -33.29 35.47
C PHE A 179 28.95 -33.05 36.65
N SER A 180 30.06 -32.36 36.39
CA SER A 180 31.04 -31.90 37.39
C SER A 180 31.18 -30.40 37.37
#